data_AF-A0A3M2CVT5-F1
#
_entry.id   AF-A0A3M2CVT5-F1
#
_cell.length_a   1.000
_cell.length_b   1.000
_cell.length_c   1.000
_cell.angle_alpha   90.00
_cell.angle_beta   90.00
_cell.angle_gamma   90.00
#
_symmetry.space_group_name_H-M   'P 1'
#
loop_
_entity.id
_entity.type
_entity.pdbx_description
1 polymer ?
#
loop_
_entity_poly.entity_id
_entity_poly.type
_entity_poly.pdbx_seq_one_letter_code
_entity_poly.pdbx_strand_id
1 'polypeptide(L)'
;MDTHAAPEIQKEVTLDLINALLDDWHKPGMSELDLCRAHQITLETLEAATDHPKFTLALERIERLRAKRLAHITAHIQAITIDRLLYLAHHT
;
A
#
# COMPACT_ATOMS: atom_id res chain seq x y z
N MET A 1 -4.77 -1.92 -47.49
CA MET A 1 -5.59 -1.82 -46.26
C MET A 1 -4.64 -2.08 -45.12
N ASP A 2 -3.99 -1.01 -44.66
CA ASP A 2 -2.97 -1.08 -43.63
C ASP A 2 -3.66 -1.02 -42.27
N THR A 3 -3.96 -2.19 -41.72
CA THR A 3 -4.40 -2.31 -40.34
C THR A 3 -3.17 -2.12 -39.46
N HIS A 4 -2.87 -0.86 -39.12
CA HIS A 4 -1.95 -0.55 -38.03
C HIS A 4 -2.57 -1.05 -36.73
N ALA A 5 -2.25 -2.29 -36.35
CA ALA A 5 -2.45 -2.76 -35.00
C ALA A 5 -1.67 -1.81 -34.08
N ALA A 6 -2.41 -1.07 -33.24
CA ALA A 6 -1.80 -0.29 -32.18
C ALA A 6 -0.92 -1.23 -31.35
N PRO A 7 0.32 -0.85 -31.00
CA PRO A 7 1.16 -1.69 -30.16
C PRO A 7 0.43 -1.90 -28.84
N GLU A 8 0.13 -3.15 -28.49
CA GLU A 8 -0.24 -3.52 -27.14
C GLU A 8 0.96 -3.17 -26.26
N ILE A 9 0.90 -2.02 -25.59
CA ILE A 9 1.88 -1.65 -24.58
C ILE A 9 1.61 -2.57 -23.40
N GLN A 10 2.12 -3.81 -23.47
CA GLN A 10 2.27 -4.65 -22.29
C GLN A 10 3.25 -3.92 -21.37
N LYS A 11 2.71 -3.19 -20.40
CA LYS A 11 3.50 -2.61 -19.32
C LYS A 11 4.02 -3.77 -18.49
N GLU A 12 5.28 -4.12 -18.73
CA GLU A 12 6.01 -5.12 -17.97
C GLU A 12 5.95 -4.80 -16.48
N VAL A 13 5.69 -5.81 -15.64
CA VAL A 13 5.73 -5.65 -14.18
C VAL A 13 7.19 -5.49 -13.75
N THR A 14 7.58 -4.24 -13.52
CA THR A 14 8.94 -3.90 -13.07
C THR A 14 9.05 -3.91 -11.55
N LEU A 15 10.29 -4.01 -11.04
CA LEU A 15 10.55 -3.87 -9.60
C LEU A 15 10.16 -2.50 -9.08
N ASP A 16 10.33 -1.46 -9.89
CA ASP A 16 9.96 -0.10 -9.53
C ASP A 16 8.45 0.04 -9.37
N LEU A 17 7.67 -0.60 -10.26
CA LEU A 17 6.22 -0.66 -10.13
C LEU A 17 5.79 -1.40 -8.86
N ILE A 18 6.41 -2.55 -8.56
CA ILE A 18 6.13 -3.31 -7.33
C ILE A 18 6.40 -2.46 -6.09
N ASN A 19 7.53 -1.77 -6.03
CA ASN A 19 7.87 -0.93 -4.88
C ASN A 19 6.89 0.25 -4.75
N ALA A 20 6.56 0.93 -5.86
CA ALA A 20 5.61 2.02 -5.85
C ALA A 20 4.21 1.57 -5.39
N LEU A 21 3.76 0.40 -5.83
CA LEU A 21 2.49 -0.18 -5.40
C LEU A 21 2.52 -0.53 -3.90
N LEU A 22 3.61 -1.08 -3.37
CA LEU A 22 3.73 -1.42 -1.94
C LEU A 22 3.68 -0.18 -1.02
N ASP A 23 4.24 0.95 -1.46
CA ASP A 23 4.18 2.22 -0.72
C ASP A 23 2.74 2.72 -0.59
N ASP A 24 1.94 2.54 -1.65
CA ASP A 24 0.56 3.02 -1.74
C ASP A 24 -0.47 1.99 -1.25
N TRP A 25 -0.12 0.71 -1.22
CA TRP A 25 -0.98 -0.44 -0.87
C TRP A 25 -1.69 -0.28 0.49
N HIS A 26 -1.05 0.41 1.43
CA HIS A 26 -1.54 0.55 2.80
C HIS A 26 -2.18 1.91 3.08
N LYS A 27 -2.34 2.77 2.08
CA LYS A 27 -2.99 4.07 2.25
C LYS A 27 -4.49 3.87 2.52
N PRO A 28 -5.02 4.32 3.66
CA PRO A 28 -6.44 4.17 3.97
C PRO A 28 -7.31 4.86 2.92
N GLY A 29 -8.31 4.14 2.41
CA GLY A 29 -9.30 4.68 1.45
C GLY A 29 -8.86 4.69 -0.01
N MET A 30 -7.70 4.12 -0.34
CA MET A 30 -7.29 3.93 -1.74
C MET A 30 -7.89 2.64 -2.30
N SER A 31 -8.72 2.73 -3.34
CA SER A 31 -9.26 1.56 -4.05
C SER A 31 -8.29 1.02 -5.09
N GLU A 32 -8.54 -0.19 -5.62
CA GLU A 32 -7.78 -0.79 -6.72
C GLU A 32 -7.81 0.10 -7.98
N LEU A 33 -8.93 0.76 -8.24
CA LEU A 33 -9.04 1.72 -9.34
C LEU A 33 -8.23 2.99 -9.09
N ASP A 34 -8.12 3.43 -7.84
CA ASP A 34 -7.29 4.57 -7.49
C ASP A 34 -5.80 4.24 -7.59
N LEU A 35 -5.38 3.02 -7.22
CA LEU A 35 -4.04 2.50 -7.47
C LEU A 35 -3.74 2.46 -8.98
N CYS A 36 -4.67 1.93 -9.78
CA CYS A 36 -4.53 1.91 -11.23
C CYS A 36 -4.33 3.32 -11.80
N ARG A 37 -5.13 4.30 -11.34
CA ARG A 37 -5.02 5.70 -11.75
C ARG A 37 -3.71 6.33 -11.30
N ALA A 38 -3.30 6.11 -10.06
CA ALA A 38 -2.09 6.69 -9.46
C ALA A 38 -0.82 6.26 -10.20
N HIS A 39 -0.74 4.99 -10.58
CA HIS A 39 0.42 4.42 -11.28
C HIS A 39 0.25 4.35 -12.80
N GLN A 40 -0.87 4.85 -13.33
CA GLN A 40 -1.22 4.80 -14.76
C GLN A 40 -1.17 3.38 -15.34
N ILE A 41 -1.61 2.39 -14.58
CA ILE A 41 -1.63 0.98 -14.98
C ILE A 41 -3.06 0.49 -15.22
N THR A 42 -3.20 -0.63 -15.92
CA THR A 42 -4.48 -1.32 -16.06
C THR A 42 -4.73 -2.21 -14.84
N LEU A 43 -5.98 -2.65 -14.68
CA LEU A 43 -6.34 -3.62 -13.63
C LEU A 43 -5.60 -4.95 -13.82
N GLU A 44 -5.42 -5.40 -15.07
CA GLU A 44 -4.65 -6.61 -15.39
C GLU A 44 -3.18 -6.48 -14.98
N THR A 45 -2.56 -5.32 -15.21
CA THR A 45 -1.18 -5.07 -14.74
C THR A 45 -1.10 -5.00 -13.22
N LEU A 46 -2.13 -4.44 -12.55
CA LEU A 46 -2.20 -4.44 -11.09
C LEU A 46 -2.28 -5.87 -10.55
N GLU A 47 -3.17 -6.69 -11.11
CA GLU A 47 -3.33 -8.11 -10.76
C GLU A 47 -2.00 -8.88 -10.95
N ALA A 48 -1.37 -8.74 -12.12
CA ALA A 48 -0.08 -9.35 -12.40
C ALA A 48 1.03 -8.87 -11.45
N ALA A 49 0.99 -7.60 -11.02
CA ALA A 49 1.95 -7.06 -10.07
C ALA A 49 1.72 -7.60 -8.65
N THR A 50 0.47 -7.74 -8.22
CA THR A 50 0.12 -8.29 -6.89
C THR A 50 0.38 -9.79 -6.80
N ASP A 51 0.24 -10.51 -7.92
CA ASP A 51 0.55 -11.94 -8.01
C ASP A 51 2.06 -12.22 -8.16
N HIS A 52 2.86 -11.19 -8.40
CA HIS A 52 4.29 -11.35 -8.59
C HIS A 52 4.95 -11.82 -7.28
N PRO A 53 5.76 -12.91 -7.27
CA PRO A 53 6.32 -13.47 -6.04
C PRO A 53 7.09 -12.48 -5.15
N LYS A 54 7.77 -11.51 -5.78
CA LYS A 54 8.47 -10.43 -5.06
C LYS A 54 7.53 -9.49 -4.33
N PHE A 55 6.34 -9.21 -4.88
CA PHE A 55 5.32 -8.39 -4.22
C PHE A 55 4.83 -9.11 -2.96
N THR A 56 4.45 -10.39 -3.09
CA THR A 56 4.01 -11.22 -1.96
C THR A 56 5.06 -11.30 -0.85
N LEU A 57 6.32 -11.64 -1.20
CA LEU A 57 7.40 -11.74 -0.22
C LEU A 57 7.71 -10.41 0.47
N ALA A 58 7.60 -9.29 -0.26
CA ALA A 58 7.79 -7.97 0.31
C ALA A 58 6.64 -7.61 1.27
N LEU A 59 5.40 -7.88 0.90
CA LEU A 59 4.22 -7.66 1.73
C LEU A 59 4.31 -8.46 3.04
N GLU A 60 4.60 -9.77 2.97
CA GLU A 60 4.81 -10.61 4.15
C GLU A 60 5.93 -10.10 5.06
N ARG A 61 7.00 -9.55 4.48
CA ARG A 61 8.10 -8.95 5.25
C ARG A 61 7.64 -7.69 5.96
N ILE A 62 6.88 -6.81 5.30
CA ILE A 62 6.32 -5.59 5.88
C ILE A 62 5.37 -5.95 7.02
N GLU A 63 4.49 -6.92 6.83
CA GLU A 63 3.55 -7.38 7.85
C GLU A 63 4.26 -7.94 9.08
N ARG A 64 5.30 -8.78 8.89
CA ARG A 64 6.13 -9.27 10.01
C ARG A 64 6.81 -8.14 10.77
N LEU A 65 7.30 -7.11 10.08
CA LEU A 65 7.91 -5.94 10.73
C LEU A 65 6.87 -5.13 11.52
N ARG A 66 5.67 -4.94 10.96
CA ARG A 66 4.56 -4.27 11.64
C ARG A 66 4.12 -5.03 12.88
N ALA A 67 3.97 -6.35 12.79
CA ALA A 67 3.61 -7.20 13.93
C ALA A 67 4.62 -7.08 15.08
N LYS A 68 5.93 -7.07 14.79
CA LYS A 68 6.97 -6.85 15.80
C LYS A 68 6.88 -5.47 16.47
N ARG A 69 6.48 -4.44 15.72
CA ARG A 69 6.36 -3.06 16.23
C ARG A 69 5.02 -2.78 16.90
N LEU A 70 4.00 -3.62 16.68
CA LEU A 70 2.62 -3.37 17.09
C LEU A 70 2.52 -3.07 18.59
N ALA A 71 3.11 -3.91 19.45
CA ALA A 71 3.07 -3.72 20.90
C ALA A 71 3.62 -2.36 21.34
N HIS A 72 4.73 -1.91 20.71
CA HIS A 72 5.34 -0.62 21.01
C HIS A 72 4.47 0.55 20.53
N ILE A 73 3.89 0.44 19.33
CA ILE A 73 3.02 1.47 18.77
C ILE A 73 1.74 1.60 19.61
N THR A 74 1.11 0.48 19.97
CA THR A 74 -0.09 0.46 20.80
C THR A 74 0.16 1.08 22.18
N ALA A 75 1.25 0.69 22.85
CA ALA A 75 1.60 1.28 24.16
C ALA A 75 1.81 2.79 24.07
N HIS A 76 2.49 3.26 23.01
CA HIS A 76 2.70 4.69 22.78
C HIS A 76 1.40 5.45 22.52
N ILE A 77 0.51 4.92 21.67
CA ILE A 77 -0.80 5.53 21.39
C ILE A 77 -1.65 5.57 22.66
N GLN A 78 -1.67 4.51 23.45
CA GLN A 78 -2.41 4.44 24.72
C GLN A 78 -1.90 5.50 25.71
N ALA A 79 -0.59 5.64 25.87
CA ALA A 79 -0.01 6.67 26.74
C ALA A 79 -0.44 8.09 26.32
N ILE A 80 -0.31 8.43 25.03
CA ILE A 80 -0.74 9.74 24.51
C ILE A 80 -2.24 9.97 24.71
N THR A 81 -3.04 8.92 24.53
CA THR A 81 -4.51 9.01 24.69
C THR A 81 -4.88 9.25 26.13
N ILE A 82 -4.25 8.53 27.08
CA ILE A 82 -4.47 8.71 28.52
C ILE A 82 -4.07 10.13 28.93
N ASP A 83 -2.91 10.62 28.51
CA ASP A 83 -2.45 11.98 28.82
C ASP A 83 -3.45 13.04 28.34
N ARG A 84 -4.00 12.89 27.13
CA ARG A 84 -5.04 13.78 26.60
C ARG A 84 -6.34 13.71 27.40
N LEU A 85 -6.79 12.52 27.78
CA LEU A 85 -8.01 12.36 28.58
C LEU A 85 -7.87 12.97 29.97
N LEU A 86 -6.72 12.77 30.62
CA LEU A 86 -6.41 13.40 31.91
C LEU A 86 -6.33 14.92 31.80
N TYR A 87 -5.73 15.45 30.74
CA TYR A 87 -5.71 16.88 30.47
C TYR A 87 -7.13 17.45 30.37
N LEU A 88 -7.99 16.82 29.56
CA LEU A 88 -9.38 17.26 29.40
C LEU A 88 -10.13 17.19 30.73
N ALA A 89 -10.02 16.09 31.48
CA ALA A 89 -10.71 15.92 32.77
C ALA A 89 -10.33 16.96 33.85
N HIS A 90 -9.12 17.53 33.78
CA HIS A 90 -8.67 18.56 34.73
C HIS A 90 -8.94 20.00 34.26
N HIS A 91 -9.33 20.20 33.00
CA HIS A 91 -9.50 21.53 32.40
C HIS A 91 -10.90 21.75 31.79
N THR A 92 -11.83 20.83 32.04
CA THR A 92 -13.29 20.97 31.83
C THR A 92 -14.00 21.12 33.16
#